data_AF-A0A351XE05-F1
#
_entry.id   AF-A0A351XE05-F1
#
_cell.length_a   1.000
_cell.length_b   1.000
_cell.length_c   1.000
_cell.angle_alpha   90.00
_cell.angle_beta   90.00
_cell.angle_gamma   90.00
#
_symmetry.space_group_name_H-M   'P 1'
#
loop_
_entity.id
_entity.type
_entity.pdbx_description
1 polymer ?
#
loop_
_entity_poly.entity_id
_entity_poly.type
_entity_poly.pdbx_seq_one_letter_code
_entity_poly.pdbx_strand_id
1 'polypeptide(L)'
;DRLADRLTVRVHGPTVGAGIELAAFAGRLEATDSATFSLPEVSMGLMPGAGGTVSIPRRIGRQRTARMCLAGTSIDAATALDWGLVDAIVE
;
A
#
# COMPACT_ATOMS: atom_id res chain seq x y z
N ASP A 1 4.29 6.64 -11.96
CA ASP A 1 3.80 7.83 -12.70
C ASP A 1 3.71 7.62 -14.20
N ARG A 2 4.81 7.51 -14.96
CA ARG A 2 4.73 7.41 -16.45
C ARG A 2 3.93 6.22 -17.00
N LEU A 3 3.81 5.15 -16.23
CA LEU A 3 3.07 3.94 -16.59
C LEU A 3 1.80 3.73 -15.76
N ALA A 4 1.47 4.65 -14.85
CA ALA A 4 0.37 4.45 -13.89
C ALA A 4 -0.94 4.11 -14.63
N ASP A 5 -1.33 4.94 -15.60
CA ASP A 5 -2.56 4.76 -16.39
C ASP A 5 -2.56 3.49 -17.27
N ARG A 6 -1.43 2.77 -17.35
CA ARG A 6 -1.27 1.53 -18.12
C ARG A 6 -1.09 0.30 -17.24
N LEU A 7 -1.12 0.46 -15.92
CA LEU A 7 -0.86 -0.61 -14.96
C LEU A 7 -2.08 -0.82 -14.06
N THR A 8 -2.59 -2.05 -14.09
CA THR A 8 -3.48 -2.58 -13.06
C THR A 8 -2.72 -3.64 -12.28
N VAL A 9 -2.68 -3.51 -10.96
CA VAL A 9 -2.04 -4.47 -10.06
C VAL A 9 -3.12 -5.13 -9.21
N ARG A 10 -3.02 -6.45 -9.06
CA ARG A 10 -3.89 -7.24 -8.19
C ARG A 10 -3.03 -7.91 -7.13
N VAL A 11 -3.40 -7.77 -5.86
CA VAL A 11 -2.66 -8.35 -4.75
C VAL A 11 -3.56 -9.25 -3.91
N HIS A 12 -2.96 -10.25 -3.28
CA HIS A 12 -3.63 -11.18 -2.38
C HIS A 12 -2.70 -11.54 -1.23
N GLY A 13 -3.29 -11.83 -0.06
CA GLY A 13 -2.52 -12.16 1.14
C GLY A 13 -1.61 -11.02 1.64
N PRO A 14 -0.56 -11.35 2.42
CA PRO A 14 0.34 -10.34 2.96
C PRO A 14 1.11 -9.58 1.89
N THR A 15 0.80 -8.29 1.75
CA THR A 15 1.43 -7.36 0.81
C THR A 15 2.28 -6.36 1.61
N VAL A 16 3.56 -6.69 1.77
CA VAL A 16 4.45 -6.07 2.77
C VAL A 16 5.58 -5.30 2.10
N GLY A 17 5.89 -4.11 2.64
CA GLY A 17 7.01 -3.28 2.22
C GLY A 17 7.00 -2.99 0.72
N ALA A 18 8.10 -3.29 0.03
CA ALA A 18 8.23 -3.09 -1.41
C ALA A 18 7.04 -3.62 -2.24
N GLY A 19 6.37 -4.69 -1.78
CA GLY A 19 5.16 -5.22 -2.43
C GLY A 19 4.03 -4.19 -2.53
N ILE A 20 3.71 -3.48 -1.43
CA ILE A 20 2.69 -2.44 -1.44
C ILE A 20 3.23 -1.11 -1.98
N GLU A 21 4.51 -0.81 -1.75
CA GLU A 21 5.14 0.42 -2.25
C GLU A 21 5.10 0.50 -3.78
N LEU A 22 5.44 -0.60 -4.46
CA LEU A 22 5.41 -0.69 -5.91
C LEU A 22 3.98 -0.74 -6.44
N ALA A 23 3.11 -1.53 -5.80
CA ALA A 23 1.71 -1.66 -6.19
C ALA A 23 0.97 -0.31 -6.17
N ALA A 24 1.28 0.53 -5.18
CA ALA A 24 0.65 1.85 -5.04
C ALA A 24 0.97 2.84 -6.17
N PHE A 25 1.98 2.58 -7.01
CA PHE A 25 2.23 3.37 -8.22
C PHE A 25 1.34 3.02 -9.42
N ALA A 26 0.60 1.91 -9.36
CA ALA A 26 -0.34 1.54 -10.41
C ALA A 26 -1.44 2.60 -10.53
N GLY A 27 -2.05 2.74 -11.71
CA GLY A 27 -3.25 3.57 -11.87
C GLY A 27 -4.47 2.91 -11.25
N ARG A 28 -4.46 1.57 -11.20
CA ARG A 28 -5.48 0.77 -10.51
C ARG A 28 -4.84 -0.33 -9.67
N LEU A 29 -5.21 -0.40 -8.40
CA LEU A 29 -4.74 -1.39 -7.44
C LEU A 29 -5.94 -2.09 -6.82
N GLU A 30 -6.10 -3.38 -7.09
CA GLU A 30 -7.17 -4.21 -6.53
C GLU A 30 -6.58 -5.21 -5.52
N ALA A 31 -7.38 -5.60 -4.54
CA ALA A 31 -6.98 -6.55 -3.51
C ALA A 31 -8.01 -7.66 -3.34
N THR A 32 -7.57 -8.85 -2.91
CA THR A 32 -8.51 -9.85 -2.38
C THR A 32 -8.93 -9.51 -0.96
N ASP A 33 -10.03 -10.09 -0.49
CA ASP A 33 -10.47 -10.01 0.92
C ASP A 33 -9.33 -10.40 1.90
N SER A 34 -8.58 -11.45 1.57
CA SER A 34 -7.45 -11.94 2.36
C SER A 34 -6.22 -11.02 2.39
N ALA A 35 -6.22 -9.90 1.64
CA ALA A 35 -5.06 -9.03 1.56
C ALA A 35 -4.84 -8.24 2.86
N THR A 36 -3.57 -8.12 3.25
CA THR A 36 -3.14 -7.26 4.36
C THR A 36 -1.94 -6.41 3.94
N PHE A 37 -1.81 -5.22 4.53
CA PHE A 37 -0.85 -4.22 4.09
C PHE A 37 -0.05 -3.67 5.26
N SER A 38 1.28 -3.70 5.16
CA SER A 38 2.16 -3.16 6.20
C SER A 38 3.47 -2.63 5.63
N LEU A 39 4.08 -1.71 6.39
CA LEU A 39 5.37 -1.07 6.10
C LEU A 39 6.30 -1.26 7.31
N PRO A 40 6.97 -2.43 7.43
CA PRO A 40 7.74 -2.80 8.61
C PRO A 40 9.13 -2.14 8.67
N GLU A 41 9.53 -1.37 7.65
CA GLU A 41 10.91 -0.89 7.45
C GLU A 41 11.48 -0.16 8.66
N VAL A 42 10.66 0.67 9.32
CA VAL A 42 11.08 1.47 10.48
C VAL A 42 11.52 0.58 11.65
N SER A 43 10.85 -0.55 11.86
CA SER A 43 11.22 -1.51 12.91
C SER A 43 12.57 -2.19 12.65
N MET A 44 13.04 -2.18 11.39
CA MET A 44 14.34 -2.71 10.97
C MET A 44 15.41 -1.61 10.88
N GLY A 45 15.12 -0.39 11.32
CA GLY A 45 16.03 0.75 11.19
C GLY A 45 16.14 1.31 9.76
N LEU A 46 15.17 1.00 8.90
CA LEU A 46 15.11 1.43 7.51
C LEU A 46 13.94 2.39 7.28
N MET A 47 13.89 3.02 6.11
CA MET A 47 12.72 3.75 5.63
C MET A 47 12.10 3.03 4.42
N PRO A 48 10.79 3.19 4.16
CA PRO A 48 10.14 2.70 2.93
C PRO A 48 10.83 3.25 1.68
N GLY A 49 11.66 2.41 1.06
CA GLY A 49 12.70 2.81 0.11
C GLY A 49 12.42 2.45 -1.35
N ALA A 50 11.45 1.58 -1.62
CA ALA A 50 10.99 1.23 -2.96
C ALA A 50 9.98 2.26 -3.53
N GLY A 51 9.93 3.46 -2.92
CA GLY A 51 9.04 4.55 -3.28
C GLY A 51 7.83 4.71 -2.36
N GLY A 52 7.75 3.96 -1.25
CA GLY A 52 6.66 3.99 -0.29
C GLY A 52 6.41 5.34 0.36
N THR A 53 7.46 6.14 0.55
CA THR A 53 7.37 7.54 1.01
C THR A 53 6.79 8.49 -0.03
N VAL A 54 6.57 8.01 -1.27
CA VAL A 54 6.02 8.78 -2.39
C VAL A 54 4.66 8.23 -2.82
N SER A 55 4.56 6.94 -3.11
CA SER A 55 3.34 6.32 -3.65
C SER A 55 2.21 6.22 -2.62
N ILE A 56 2.52 5.79 -1.40
CA ILE A 56 1.50 5.54 -0.37
C ILE A 56 0.86 6.86 0.11
N PRO A 57 1.61 7.95 0.43
CA PRO A 57 0.99 9.22 0.80
C PRO A 57 0.14 9.85 -0.30
N ARG A 58 0.40 9.55 -1.57
CA ARG A 58 -0.46 10.02 -2.68
C ARG A 58 -1.82 9.33 -2.70
N ARG A 59 -1.89 8.08 -2.24
CA ARG A 59 -3.15 7.33 -2.14
C ARG A 59 -3.93 7.65 -0.86
N ILE A 60 -3.27 7.57 0.30
CA ILE A 60 -3.96 7.64 1.61
C ILE A 60 -3.60 8.86 2.46
N GLY A 61 -2.77 9.77 1.95
CA GLY A 61 -2.31 10.93 2.71
C GLY A 61 -1.25 10.60 3.76
N ARG A 62 -0.49 11.63 4.16
CA ARG A 62 0.69 11.47 5.04
C ARG A 62 0.37 10.88 6.41
N GLN A 63 -0.78 11.19 7.00
CA GLN A 63 -1.10 10.76 8.38
C GLN A 63 -1.34 9.25 8.45
N ARG A 64 -2.09 8.70 7.49
CA ARG A 64 -2.34 7.25 7.42
C ARG A 64 -1.07 6.49 7.06
N THR A 65 -0.27 7.00 6.13
CA THR A 65 1.05 6.43 5.84
C THR A 65 1.95 6.43 7.08
N ALA A 66 2.06 7.55 7.78
CA ALA A 66 2.85 7.65 9.00
C ALA A 66 2.37 6.68 10.08
N ARG A 67 1.05 6.45 10.22
CA ARG A 67 0.51 5.44 11.13
C ARG A 67 0.99 4.04 10.76
N MET A 68 0.96 3.67 9.48
CA MET A 68 1.44 2.35 9.03
C MET A 68 2.94 2.18 9.31
N CYS A 69 3.76 3.17 8.94
CA CYS A 69 5.22 3.08 9.07
C CYS A 69 5.71 3.21 10.52
N LEU A 70 5.27 4.25 11.24
CA LEU A 70 5.82 4.63 12.54
C LEU A 70 5.21 3.80 13.68
N ALA A 71 3.91 3.48 13.58
CA ALA A 71 3.25 2.64 14.58
C ALA A 71 3.29 1.15 14.22
N GLY A 72 3.88 0.77 13.08
CA GLY A 72 3.95 -0.62 12.61
C GLY A 72 2.57 -1.26 12.41
N THR A 73 1.54 -0.46 12.14
CA THR A 73 0.16 -0.96 12.02
C THR A 73 -0.06 -1.60 10.66
N SER A 74 -0.43 -2.89 10.67
CA SER A 74 -0.97 -3.56 9.48
C SER A 74 -2.46 -3.23 9.33
N ILE A 75 -2.92 -3.10 8.10
CA ILE A 75 -4.34 -2.89 7.78
C ILE A 75 -4.86 -4.00 6.87
N ASP A 76 -6.14 -4.31 6.99
CA ASP A 76 -6.84 -5.29 6.14
C ASP A 76 -7.35 -4.66 4.83
N ALA A 77 -7.88 -5.50 3.94
CA ALA A 77 -8.43 -5.07 2.64
C ALA A 77 -9.59 -4.06 2.81
N ALA A 78 -10.46 -4.25 3.80
CA ALA A 78 -11.58 -3.36 4.07
C ALA A 78 -11.12 -1.95 4.46
N THR A 79 -10.16 -1.85 5.39
CA THR A 79 -9.56 -0.58 5.79
C THR A 79 -8.77 0.04 4.65
N ALA A 80 -8.03 -0.76 3.88
CA ALA A 80 -7.29 -0.29 2.71
C ALA A 80 -8.22 0.33 1.65
N LEU A 81 -9.40 -0.27 1.43
CA LEU A 81 -10.43 0.27 0.53
C LEU A 81 -11.02 1.58 1.08
N ASP A 82 -11.43 1.61 2.34
CA ASP A 82 -11.96 2.81 3.00
C ASP A 82 -10.97 3.98 2.96
N TRP A 83 -9.67 3.68 3.10
CA TRP A 83 -8.64 4.71 3.07
C TRP A 83 -8.27 5.18 1.67
N GLY A 84 -8.68 4.45 0.63
CA GLY A 84 -8.28 4.68 -0.76
C GLY A 84 -6.88 4.16 -1.09
N LEU A 85 -6.32 3.24 -0.30
CA LEU A 85 -5.07 2.56 -0.62
C LEU A 85 -5.26 1.64 -1.82
N VAL A 86 -6.39 0.92 -1.85
CA VAL A 86 -6.81 0.06 -2.96
C VAL A 86 -8.12 0.59 -3.54
N ASP A 87 -8.33 0.35 -4.83
CA ASP A 87 -9.45 0.88 -5.60
C ASP A 87 -10.66 -0.07 -5.61
N ALA A 88 -10.45 -1.36 -5.36
CA ALA A 88 -11.51 -2.37 -5.26
C ALA A 88 -11.04 -3.61 -4.49
N ILE A 89 -12.00 -4.31 -3.90
CA ILE A 89 -11.84 -5.68 -3.41
C ILE A 89 -12.43 -6.63 -4.48
N VAL A 90 -11.67 -7.64 -4.88
CA VAL A 90 -12.01 -8.61 -5.93
C VAL A 90 -11.79 -10.04 -5.44
N GLU A 91 -12.33 -11.04 -6.16
CA GLU A 91 -12.10 -12.47 -5.88
C GLU A 91 -10.67 -12.93 -6.20
#